data_AF-J9AS92-F1
#
_entry.id   AF-J9AS92-F1
#
_cell.length_a   1.000
_cell.length_b   1.000
_cell.length_c   1.000
_cell.angle_alpha   90.00
_cell.angle_beta   90.00
_cell.angle_gamma   90.00
#
_symmetry.space_group_name_H-M   'P 1'
#
loop_
_entity.id
_entity.type
_entity.pdbx_description
1 polymer ?
#
loop_
_entity_poly.entity_id
_entity_poly.type
_entity_poly.pdbx_seq_one_letter_code
_entity_poly.pdbx_strand_id
1 'polypeptide(L)'
;AVDNISGVTQLQLGFEYKWMSYKEVKGGAGAFKPLHVGDCVPCVLKTAKGAELLGNLHMKMEKATAGFGGKDSAVVGPAVMDFLVLCRNGHK
;
A
#
# COMPACT_ATOMS: atom_id res chain seq x y z
N ALA A 1 -9.00 10.29 -10.06
CA ALA A 1 -7.88 11.06 -10.61
C ALA A 1 -6.99 11.41 -9.42
N VAL A 2 -5.72 11.02 -9.44
CA VAL A 2 -4.80 11.35 -8.35
C VAL A 2 -4.17 12.68 -8.73
N ASP A 3 -4.43 13.71 -7.93
CA ASP A 3 -3.96 15.06 -8.22
C ASP A 3 -2.44 15.11 -8.22
N ASN A 4 -1.92 15.66 -9.31
CA ASN A 4 -0.55 16.11 -9.48
C ASN A 4 -0.21 17.03 -8.29
N ILE A 5 0.75 16.64 -7.45
CA ILE A 5 1.41 17.60 -6.57
C ILE A 5 2.04 18.62 -7.51
N SER A 6 1.45 19.82 -7.55
CA SER A 6 1.66 20.84 -8.57
C SER A 6 3.16 21.15 -8.77
N GLY A 7 3.76 20.56 -9.80
CA GLY A 7 5.05 20.99 -10.34
C GLY A 7 6.16 19.94 -10.39
N VAL A 8 5.99 18.73 -9.84
CA VAL A 8 7.01 17.67 -9.92
C VAL A 8 6.53 16.55 -10.82
N THR A 9 7.13 16.43 -12.01
CA THR A 9 6.84 15.32 -12.93
C THR A 9 7.60 14.05 -12.52
N GLN A 10 7.10 12.87 -12.89
CA GLN A 10 7.80 11.58 -12.68
C GLN A 10 9.26 11.63 -13.18
N LEU A 11 9.52 12.40 -14.24
CA LEU A 11 10.85 12.61 -14.82
C LEU A 11 11.84 13.30 -13.87
N GLN A 12 11.37 14.11 -12.93
CA GLN A 12 12.21 14.79 -11.94
C GLN A 12 12.49 13.93 -10.70
N LEU A 13 11.60 13.00 -10.37
CA LEU A 13 11.77 12.08 -9.24
C LEU A 13 12.62 10.87 -9.58
N GLY A 14 12.64 10.44 -10.85
CA GLY A 14 13.36 9.25 -11.31
C GLY A 14 12.73 7.91 -10.86
N PHE A 15 11.57 7.98 -10.24
CA PHE A 15 10.71 6.84 -9.93
C PHE A 15 9.23 7.27 -10.02
N GLU A 16 8.34 6.28 -10.04
CA GLU A 16 6.89 6.47 -10.00
C GLU A 16 6.24 5.67 -8.88
N TYR A 17 5.09 6.16 -8.41
CA TYR A 17 4.25 5.46 -7.44
C TYR A 17 3.11 4.72 -8.13
N LYS A 18 2.80 3.52 -7.64
CA LYS A 18 1.68 2.72 -8.12
C LYS A 18 1.03 1.96 -6.96
N TRP A 19 -0.31 1.95 -6.93
CA TRP A 19 -1.06 1.04 -6.07
C TRP A 19 -1.13 -0.33 -6.75
N MET A 20 -0.64 -1.37 -6.07
CA MET A 20 -0.66 -2.75 -6.57
C MET A 20 -1.15 -3.68 -5.46
N SER A 21 -1.73 -4.83 -5.81
CA SER A 21 -2.16 -5.78 -4.77
C SER A 21 -0.94 -6.32 -4.03
N TYR A 22 -1.08 -6.53 -2.71
CA TYR A 22 0.03 -7.05 -1.91
C TYR A 22 0.51 -8.41 -2.43
N LYS A 23 -0.41 -9.23 -2.96
CA LYS A 23 -0.10 -10.51 -3.63
C LYS A 23 0.92 -10.38 -4.76
N GLU A 24 0.79 -9.36 -5.60
CA GLU A 24 1.68 -9.15 -6.74
C GLU A 24 3.12 -8.79 -6.30
N VAL A 25 3.28 -8.15 -5.15
CA VAL A 25 4.55 -7.53 -4.74
C VAL A 25 5.25 -8.20 -3.58
N LYS A 26 4.54 -8.98 -2.76
CA LYS A 26 5.10 -9.66 -1.58
C LYS A 26 6.31 -10.54 -1.93
N GLY A 27 6.27 -11.20 -3.08
CA GLY A 27 7.38 -12.04 -3.56
C GLY A 27 8.60 -11.26 -4.05
N GLY A 28 8.52 -9.92 -4.13
CA GLY A 28 9.63 -9.09 -4.59
C GLY A 28 10.00 -9.36 -6.05
N ALA A 29 9.08 -9.81 -6.89
CA ALA A 29 9.30 -9.90 -8.33
C ALA A 29 9.06 -8.53 -9.01
N GLY A 30 9.68 -8.31 -10.16
CA GLY A 30 9.47 -7.10 -10.96
C GLY A 30 10.10 -5.82 -10.40
N ALA A 31 9.84 -4.70 -11.09
CA ALA A 31 10.47 -3.40 -10.82
C ALA A 31 9.90 -2.68 -9.60
N PHE A 32 8.64 -2.92 -9.26
CA PHE A 32 7.94 -2.26 -8.16
C PHE A 32 8.11 -3.02 -6.86
N LYS A 33 8.44 -2.29 -5.79
CA LYS A 33 8.48 -2.81 -4.41
C LYS A 33 7.55 -1.99 -3.53
N PRO A 34 6.97 -2.58 -2.46
CA PRO A 34 6.23 -1.82 -1.48
C PRO A 34 7.07 -0.69 -0.90
N LEU A 35 6.52 0.52 -0.86
CA LEU A 35 7.09 1.63 -0.11
C LEU A 35 6.89 1.32 1.37
N HIS A 36 7.98 1.29 2.14
CA HIS A 36 7.94 0.90 3.54
C HIS A 36 8.72 1.87 4.43
N VAL A 37 8.29 1.98 5.69
CA VAL A 37 9.05 2.56 6.79
C VAL A 37 9.14 1.48 7.86
N GLY A 38 10.35 0.94 8.08
CA GLY A 38 10.51 -0.28 8.87
C GLY A 38 9.72 -1.44 8.23
N ASP A 39 8.91 -2.13 9.04
CA ASP A 39 8.08 -3.28 8.62
C ASP A 39 6.67 -2.89 8.12
N CYS A 40 6.38 -1.60 8.03
CA CYS A 40 5.05 -1.05 7.76
C CYS A 40 4.96 -0.46 6.35
N VAL A 41 3.87 -0.75 5.64
CA VAL A 41 3.57 -0.19 4.31
C VAL A 41 2.19 0.48 4.30
N PRO A 42 2.00 1.59 3.55
CA PRO A 42 0.67 2.16 3.32
C PRO A 42 -0.20 1.14 2.58
N CYS A 43 -1.42 0.92 3.08
CA CYS A 43 -2.33 -0.12 2.62
C CYS A 43 -3.75 0.41 2.51
N VAL A 44 -4.45 0.13 1.40
CA VAL A 44 -5.90 0.37 1.27
C VAL A 44 -6.63 -0.92 1.64
N LEU A 45 -7.25 -0.92 2.82
CA LEU A 45 -8.04 -2.03 3.33
C LEU A 45 -9.47 -1.96 2.80
N LYS A 46 -10.04 -3.11 2.47
CA LYS A 46 -11.48 -3.24 2.22
C LYS A 46 -12.17 -3.78 3.46
N THR A 47 -13.09 -3.01 4.01
CA THR A 47 -13.94 -3.47 5.12
C THR A 47 -14.98 -4.46 4.63
N ALA A 48 -15.53 -5.27 5.52
CA ALA A 48 -16.62 -6.21 5.20
C ALA A 48 -17.88 -5.50 4.62
N LYS A 49 -18.03 -4.20 4.87
CA LYS A 49 -19.14 -3.37 4.36
C LYS A 49 -18.82 -2.70 3.01
N GLY A 50 -17.68 -3.02 2.40
CA GLY A 50 -17.27 -2.48 1.10
C GLY A 50 -16.61 -1.09 1.15
N ALA A 51 -16.47 -0.47 2.33
CA ALA A 51 -15.71 0.78 2.45
C ALA A 51 -14.21 0.51 2.31
N GLU A 52 -13.50 1.41 1.62
CA GLU A 52 -12.05 1.42 1.49
C GLU A 52 -11.44 2.40 2.49
N LEU A 53 -10.47 1.93 3.28
CA LEU A 53 -9.79 2.72 4.30
C LEU A 53 -8.28 2.69 4.05
N LEU A 54 -7.66 3.86 3.95
CA LEU A 54 -6.21 3.95 3.95
C LEU A 54 -5.67 3.76 5.37
N GLY A 55 -4.74 2.82 5.51
CA GLY A 55 -4.11 2.48 6.78
C GLY A 55 -2.73 1.88 6.56
N ASN A 56 -2.39 0.94 7.44
CA ASN A 56 -1.08 0.29 7.51
C ASN A 56 -1.21 -1.21 7.22
N LEU A 57 -0.19 -1.80 6.62
CA LEU A 57 0.05 -3.25 6.63
C LEU A 57 1.44 -3.51 7.25
N HIS A 58 1.46 -4.22 8.37
CA HIS A 58 2.69 -4.69 8.99
C HIS A 58 3.10 -6.02 8.33
N MET A 59 4.13 -6.00 7.49
CA MET A 59 4.49 -7.11 6.61
C MET A 59 4.90 -8.38 7.35
N LYS A 60 5.65 -8.27 8.47
CA LYS A 60 6.04 -9.45 9.28
C LYS A 60 4.90 -10.10 10.03
N MET A 61 3.91 -9.32 10.46
CA MET A 61 2.74 -9.81 11.19
C MET A 61 1.59 -10.20 10.24
N GLU A 62 1.72 -9.85 8.96
CA GLU A 62 0.65 -9.97 7.95
C GLU A 62 -0.70 -9.43 8.46
N LYS A 63 -0.62 -8.24 9.08
CA LYS A 63 -1.75 -7.57 9.72
C LYS A 63 -1.94 -6.18 9.13
N ALA A 64 -3.12 -5.96 8.56
CA ALA A 64 -3.55 -4.64 8.10
C ALA A 64 -4.43 -3.96 9.16
N THR A 65 -4.22 -2.66 9.38
CA THR A 65 -5.00 -1.85 10.33
C THR A 65 -5.36 -0.50 9.74
N ALA A 66 -6.60 -0.05 9.96
CA ALA A 66 -7.03 1.32 9.69
C ALA A 66 -7.96 1.84 10.79
N GLY A 67 -7.76 3.08 11.22
CA GLY A 67 -8.63 3.74 12.19
C GLY A 67 -9.88 4.30 11.52
N PHE A 68 -11.06 3.96 12.03
CA PHE A 68 -12.33 4.52 11.59
C PHE A 68 -13.34 4.53 12.75
N GLY A 69 -14.00 5.68 12.98
CA GLY A 69 -15.03 5.80 14.02
C GLY A 69 -14.53 5.53 15.45
N GLY A 70 -13.27 5.90 15.75
CA GLY A 70 -12.66 5.70 17.08
C GLY A 70 -12.25 4.24 17.38
N LYS A 71 -12.25 3.36 16.37
CA LYS A 71 -11.79 1.97 16.49
C LYS A 71 -10.81 1.62 15.37
N ASP A 72 -9.93 0.66 15.64
CA ASP A 72 -9.09 0.07 14.61
C ASP A 72 -9.78 -1.12 13.97
N SER A 73 -9.98 -1.05 12.65
CA SER A 73 -10.33 -2.23 11.85
C SER A 73 -9.05 -3.00 11.57
N ALA A 74 -8.95 -4.23 12.07
CA ALA A 74 -7.81 -5.11 11.87
C ALA A 74 -8.19 -6.32 11.00
N VAL A 75 -7.39 -6.58 9.97
CA VAL A 75 -7.51 -7.76 9.09
C VAL A 75 -6.19 -8.50 9.10
N VAL A 76 -6.23 -9.82 9.26
CA VAL A 76 -5.05 -10.71 9.33
C VAL A 76 -5.21 -11.89 8.39
N GLY A 77 -4.10 -12.53 8.06
CA GLY A 77 -4.09 -13.76 7.26
C GLY A 77 -4.33 -13.51 5.77
N PRO A 78 -4.81 -14.51 5.01
CA PRO A 78 -4.79 -14.47 3.53
C PRO A 78 -5.52 -13.28 2.91
N ALA A 79 -6.50 -12.69 3.60
CA ALA A 79 -7.26 -11.53 3.12
C ALA A 79 -6.39 -10.30 2.87
N VAL A 80 -5.24 -10.15 3.55
CA VAL A 80 -4.35 -8.99 3.33
C VAL A 80 -3.68 -9.01 1.95
N MET A 81 -3.66 -10.16 1.28
CA MET A 81 -3.03 -10.32 -0.03
C MET A 81 -3.76 -9.56 -1.13
N ASP A 82 -5.07 -9.33 -0.97
CA ASP A 82 -5.91 -8.65 -1.97
C ASP A 82 -5.97 -7.13 -1.76
N PHE A 83 -5.37 -6.61 -0.69
CA PHE A 83 -5.31 -5.17 -0.43
C PHE A 83 -4.27 -4.48 -1.31
N LEU A 84 -4.55 -3.23 -1.66
CA LEU A 84 -3.61 -2.41 -2.40
C LEU A 84 -2.56 -1.85 -1.46
N VAL A 85 -1.30 -1.95 -1.83
CA VAL A 85 -0.19 -1.30 -1.13
C VAL A 85 0.50 -0.30 -2.05
N LEU A 86 0.99 0.80 -1.46
CA LEU A 86 1.72 1.80 -2.22
C LEU A 86 3.09 1.24 -2.59
N CYS A 87 3.40 1.17 -3.88
CA CYS A 87 4.68 0.71 -4.40
C CYS A 87 5.41 1.82 -5.13
N ARG A 88 6.73 1.71 -5.21
CA ARG A 88 7.56 2.51 -6.11
C ARG A 88 8.51 1.61 -6.91
N ASN A 89 8.88 2.02 -8.11
CA ASN A 89 9.99 1.40 -8.81
C ASN A 89 11.34 1.97 -8.34
N GLY A 90 12.43 1.25 -8.64
CA GLY A 90 13.78 1.80 -8.47
C GLY A 90 14.08 2.86 -9.53
N HIS A 91 15.03 3.74 -9.23
CA HIS A 91 15.67 4.54 -10.28
C HIS A 91 16.35 3.60 -11.28
N LYS A 92 16.22 3.91 -12.57
CA LYS A 92 17.15 3.37 -13.58
C LYS A 92 18.52 4.02 -13.40
#